data_AF-R2NQ06-F1
#
_entry.id   AF-R2NQ06-F1
#
_cell.length_a   1.000
_cell.length_b   1.000
_cell.length_c   1.000
_cell.angle_alpha   90.00
_cell.angle_beta   90.00
_cell.angle_gamma   90.00
#
_symmetry.space_group_name_H-M   'P 1'
#
loop_
_entity.id
_entity.type
_entity.pdbx_description
1 polymer ?
#
loop_
_entity_poly.entity_id
_entity_poly.type
_entity_poly.pdbx_seq_one_letter_code
_entity_poly.pdbx_strand_id
1 'polypeptide(L)'
;MINEKIQMMLKELHQECEKEGVSALCTLNKEGTTSFMSVGTLPEIGFCLAVQEKRLDEYLPLPTKIIRNVGLDALGEQTEKIKPDHTFVVNSAEDIPDILNRIIKGDFQ
;
A
#
# COMPACT_ATOMS: atom_id res chain seq x y z
N MET A 1 -4.74 19.20 10.14
CA MET A 1 -3.34 19.37 10.63
C MET A 1 -3.02 18.36 11.73
N ILE A 2 -1.88 17.68 11.60
CA ILE A 2 -1.36 16.72 12.58
C ILE A 2 -0.91 17.47 13.84
N ASN A 3 -1.11 16.88 15.00
CA ASN A 3 -0.77 17.49 16.29
C ASN A 3 0.76 17.67 16.46
N GLU A 4 1.18 18.78 17.07
CA GLU A 4 2.60 19.12 17.27
C GLU A 4 3.38 18.07 18.08
N LYS A 5 2.75 17.48 19.10
CA LYS A 5 3.37 16.40 19.88
C LYS A 5 3.69 15.19 19.01
N ILE A 6 2.80 14.84 18.07
CA ILE A 6 3.03 13.72 17.14
C ILE A 6 4.19 14.03 16.21
N GLN A 7 4.29 15.27 15.72
CA GLN A 7 5.42 15.68 14.87
C GLN A 7 6.75 15.65 15.63
N MET A 8 6.76 16.09 16.89
CA MET A 8 7.94 16.01 17.74
C MET A 8 8.38 14.57 17.98
N MET A 9 7.43 13.68 18.30
CA MET A 9 7.72 12.25 18.47
C MET A 9 8.27 11.61 17.18
N LEU A 10 7.74 12.00 16.01
CA LEU A 10 8.24 11.51 14.73
C LEU A 10 9.71 11.95 14.51
N LYS A 11 10.05 13.19 14.88
CA LYS A 11 11.42 13.71 14.80
C LYS A 11 12.38 13.02 15.77
N GLU A 12 11.95 12.79 17.01
CA GLU A 12 12.74 12.08 18.02
C GLU A 12 13.01 10.64 17.58
N LEU A 13 11.98 9.95 17.07
CA LEU A 13 12.11 8.60 16.53
C LEU A 13 13.09 8.56 15.35
N HIS A 14 13.00 9.52 14.43
CA HIS A 14 13.94 9.64 13.31
C HIS A 14 15.39 9.68 13.80
N GLN A 15 15.68 10.54 14.79
CA GLN A 15 17.03 10.73 15.32
C GLN A 15 17.57 9.50 16.04
N GLU A 16 16.75 8.83 16.85
CA GLU A 16 17.17 7.60 17.53
C GLU A 16 17.36 6.45 16.53
N CYS A 17 16.53 6.35 15.50
CA CYS A 17 16.74 5.38 14.42
C CYS A 17 18.08 5.59 13.70
N GLU A 18 18.44 6.83 13.36
CA GLU A 18 19.74 7.13 12.74
C GLU A 18 20.91 6.76 13.65
N LYS A 19 20.80 7.11 14.94
CA LYS A 19 21.84 6.86 15.93
C LYS A 19 22.10 5.38 16.18
N GLU A 20 21.04 4.58 16.23
CA GLU A 20 21.12 3.14 16.49
C GLU A 20 21.32 2.31 15.20
N GLY A 21 21.40 2.95 14.03
CA GLY A 21 21.52 2.25 12.74
C GLY A 21 20.28 1.44 12.38
N VAL A 22 19.11 1.85 12.87
CA VAL A 22 17.82 1.21 12.61
C VAL A 22 17.15 1.90 11.43
N SER A 23 16.78 1.13 10.40
CA SER A 23 16.00 1.65 9.29
C SER A 23 14.51 1.67 9.61
N ALA A 24 13.81 2.72 9.21
CA ALA A 24 12.40 2.92 9.48
C ALA A 24 11.68 3.59 8.30
N LEU A 25 10.44 3.19 8.06
CA LEU A 25 9.53 3.78 7.09
C LEU A 25 8.16 3.98 7.75
N CYS A 26 7.62 5.20 7.74
CA CYS A 26 6.36 5.53 8.40
C CYS A 26 5.60 6.64 7.68
N THR A 27 4.29 6.46 7.54
CA THR A 27 3.36 7.48 7.04
C THR A 27 2.21 7.63 8.03
N LEU A 28 1.97 8.86 8.48
CA LEU A 28 0.86 9.23 9.35
C LEU A 28 -0.15 10.04 8.55
N ASN A 29 -1.44 9.76 8.74
CA ASN A 29 -2.53 10.50 8.11
C ASN A 29 -3.51 11.02 9.17
N LYS A 30 -3.92 12.28 9.05
CA LYS A 30 -5.11 12.82 9.71
C LYS A 30 -5.95 13.58 8.69
N GLU A 31 -7.13 13.05 8.36
CA GLU A 31 -8.12 13.70 7.48
C GLU A 31 -7.49 14.16 6.14
N GLY A 32 -6.62 13.33 5.57
CA GLY A 32 -5.93 13.63 4.30
C GLY A 32 -4.66 14.49 4.46
N THR A 33 -4.39 15.05 5.65
CA THR A 33 -3.06 15.63 5.94
C THR A 33 -2.09 14.52 6.29
N THR A 34 -1.02 14.36 5.51
CA THR A 34 0.01 13.33 5.75
C THR A 34 1.30 13.91 6.33
N SER A 35 1.97 13.13 7.19
CA SER A 35 3.35 13.33 7.62
C SER A 35 4.11 12.03 7.39
N PHE A 36 5.39 12.14 7.08
CA PHE A 36 6.20 11.03 6.58
C PHE A 36 7.55 11.01 7.28
N MET A 37 8.07 9.81 7.55
CA MET A 37 9.41 9.58 8.07
C MET A 37 10.06 8.42 7.33
N SER A 38 11.34 8.60 6.98
CA SER A 38 12.17 7.55 6.40
C SER A 38 13.60 7.72 6.89
N VAL A 39 14.16 6.64 7.44
CA VAL A 39 15.53 6.55 7.97
C VAL A 39 16.17 5.28 7.42
N GLY A 40 17.39 5.38 6.91
CA GLY A 40 18.13 4.27 6.31
C GLY A 40 18.50 4.52 4.84
N THR A 41 19.27 3.60 4.30
CA THR A 41 19.70 3.60 2.89
C THR A 41 18.57 3.17 1.95
N LEU A 42 18.70 3.46 0.66
CA LEU A 42 17.70 3.07 -0.33
C LEU A 42 17.34 1.56 -0.31
N PRO A 43 18.31 0.62 -0.22
CA PRO A 43 17.99 -0.81 -0.11
C PRO A 43 17.21 -1.16 1.18
N GLU A 44 17.57 -0.54 2.30
CA GLU A 44 16.90 -0.78 3.58
C GLU A 44 15.47 -0.24 3.58
N ILE A 45 15.25 0.95 3.01
CA ILE A 45 13.91 1.50 2.83
C ILE A 45 13.08 0.62 1.89
N GLY A 46 13.69 0.12 0.81
CA GLY A 46 13.03 -0.84 -0.08
C GLY A 46 12.61 -2.12 0.66
N PHE A 47 13.45 -2.61 1.57
CA PHE A 47 13.12 -3.75 2.42
C PHE A 47 11.98 -3.44 3.41
N CYS A 48 12.01 -2.27 4.07
CA CYS A 48 10.92 -1.82 4.94
C CYS A 48 9.58 -1.78 4.20
N LEU A 49 9.56 -1.25 2.97
CA LEU A 49 8.36 -1.18 2.14
C LEU A 49 7.82 -2.57 1.80
N ALA A 50 8.69 -3.49 1.37
CA ALA A 50 8.29 -4.85 1.03
C ALA A 50 7.70 -5.61 2.23
N VAL A 51 8.29 -5.45 3.42
CA VAL A 51 7.75 -6.03 4.66
C VAL A 51 6.42 -5.39 5.03
N GLN A 52 6.29 -4.06 4.89
CA GLN A 52 5.04 -3.35 5.17
C GLN A 52 3.90 -3.81 4.26
N GLU A 53 4.12 -3.90 2.94
CA GLU A 53 3.13 -4.39 1.98
C GLU A 53 2.72 -5.83 2.31
N LYS A 54 3.69 -6.73 2.55
CA LYS A 54 3.40 -8.12 2.92
C LYS A 54 2.56 -8.22 4.19
N ARG A 55 2.87 -7.42 5.22
CA ARG A 55 2.11 -7.42 6.48
C ARG A 55 0.71 -6.86 6.29
N LEU A 56 0.55 -5.79 5.52
CA LEU A 56 -0.77 -5.22 5.25
C LEU A 56 -1.67 -6.21 4.52
N ASP A 57 -1.13 -7.03 3.62
CA ASP A 57 -1.88 -8.13 2.98
C ASP A 57 -2.42 -9.17 3.97
N GLU A 58 -1.78 -9.34 5.14
CA GLU A 58 -2.27 -10.23 6.21
C GLU A 58 -3.47 -9.65 6.98
N TYR A 59 -3.64 -8.32 6.98
CA TYR A 59 -4.63 -7.61 7.81
C TYR A 59 -5.75 -6.95 7.02
N LEU A 60 -5.53 -6.63 5.75
CA LEU A 60 -6.49 -5.91 4.92
C LEU A 60 -7.42 -6.90 4.17
N PRO A 61 -8.69 -6.53 3.96
CA PRO A 61 -9.64 -7.37 3.24
C PRO A 61 -9.37 -7.42 1.73
N LEU A 62 -8.51 -6.54 1.22
CA LEU A 62 -8.09 -6.47 -0.19
C LEU A 62 -6.56 -6.41 -0.25
N PRO A 63 -5.94 -6.99 -1.29
CA PRO A 63 -4.51 -6.87 -1.52
C PRO A 63 -4.06 -5.40 -1.53
N THR A 64 -2.99 -5.12 -0.82
CA THR A 64 -2.37 -3.80 -0.65
C THR A 64 -2.06 -3.16 -1.99
N LYS A 65 -1.65 -3.96 -3.00
CA LYS A 65 -1.44 -3.49 -4.37
C LYS A 65 -2.69 -2.85 -5.00
N ILE A 66 -3.87 -3.43 -4.79
CA ILE A 66 -5.13 -2.89 -5.31
C ILE A 66 -5.45 -1.55 -4.62
N ILE A 67 -5.35 -1.52 -3.29
CA ILE A 67 -5.62 -0.32 -2.50
C ILE A 67 -4.67 0.82 -2.88
N ARG A 68 -3.38 0.50 -3.06
CA ARG A 68 -2.36 1.45 -3.51
C ARG A 68 -2.68 2.03 -4.88
N ASN A 69 -3.06 1.20 -5.85
CA ASN A 69 -3.40 1.68 -7.20
C ASN A 69 -4.61 2.62 -7.17
N VAL A 70 -5.65 2.30 -6.41
CA VAL A 70 -6.80 3.21 -6.21
C VAL A 70 -6.36 4.54 -5.58
N GLY A 71 -5.46 4.49 -4.60
CA GLY A 71 -4.89 5.70 -3.98
C GLY A 71 -4.09 6.57 -4.96
N LEU A 72 -3.27 5.95 -5.82
CA LEU A 72 -2.50 6.64 -6.85
C LEU A 72 -3.41 7.26 -7.92
N ASP A 73 -4.43 6.53 -8.37
CA ASP A 73 -5.45 7.05 -9.30
C ASP A 73 -6.17 8.27 -8.71
N ALA A 74 -6.50 8.23 -7.40
CA ALA A 74 -7.12 9.35 -6.70
C ALA A 74 -6.20 10.59 -6.56
N LEU A 75 -4.88 10.39 -6.56
CA LEU A 75 -3.88 11.46 -6.59
C LEU A 75 -3.64 12.02 -8.00
N GLY A 76 -4.27 11.43 -9.03
CA GLY A 76 -4.04 11.80 -10.43
C GLY A 76 -2.65 11.37 -10.94
N GLU A 77 -1.96 10.51 -10.20
CA GLU A 77 -0.73 9.90 -10.69
C GLU A 77 -1.09 8.86 -11.74
N GLN A 78 -0.38 8.87 -12.87
CA GLN A 78 -0.49 7.77 -13.82
C GLN A 78 0.07 6.54 -13.14
N THR A 79 -0.80 5.72 -12.55
CA THR A 79 -0.48 4.34 -12.25
C THR A 79 0.05 3.71 -13.53
N GLU A 80 1.10 2.88 -13.44
CA GLU A 80 1.39 1.96 -14.53
C GLU A 80 0.06 1.30 -14.86
N LYS A 81 -0.50 1.61 -16.04
CA LYS A 81 -1.79 1.08 -16.46
C LYS A 81 -1.68 -0.40 -16.19
N ILE A 82 -2.44 -0.90 -15.21
CA ILE A 82 -2.63 -2.33 -15.03
C ILE A 82 -3.21 -2.72 -16.37
N LYS A 83 -2.38 -3.27 -17.25
CA LYS A 83 -2.92 -3.94 -18.43
C LYS A 83 -3.68 -5.09 -17.81
N PRO A 84 -5.02 -5.11 -17.92
CA PRO A 84 -5.74 -6.26 -17.43
C PRO A 84 -5.21 -7.45 -18.23
N ASP A 85 -4.59 -8.42 -17.54
CA ASP A 85 -4.19 -9.68 -18.18
C ASP A 85 -5.43 -10.41 -18.72
N HIS A 86 -6.60 -10.16 -18.10
CA HIS A 86 -7.89 -10.71 -18.48
C HIS A 86 -9.01 -9.66 -18.40
N THR A 87 -9.86 -9.62 -19.42
CA THR A 87 -11.09 -8.83 -19.46
C THR A 87 -12.29 -9.78 -19.39
N PHE A 88 -13.16 -9.60 -18.41
CA PHE A 88 -14.39 -10.37 -18.28
C PHE A 88 -15.56 -9.61 -18.92
N VAL A 89 -16.25 -10.24 -19.87
CA VAL A 89 -17.49 -9.72 -20.45
C VAL A 89 -18.65 -10.36 -19.72
N VAL A 90 -19.44 -9.55 -19.02
CA VAL A 90 -20.63 -9.97 -18.26
C VAL A 90 -21.86 -9.56 -19.05
N ASN A 91 -22.67 -10.53 -19.48
CA ASN A 91 -23.90 -10.27 -20.23
C ASN A 91 -25.10 -10.14 -19.29
N SER A 92 -25.05 -10.79 -18.11
CA SER A 92 -26.07 -10.65 -17.06
C SER A 92 -25.52 -10.96 -15.66
N ALA A 93 -26.29 -10.66 -14.61
CA ALA A 93 -25.85 -10.83 -13.22
C ALA A 93 -25.60 -12.29 -12.83
N GLU A 94 -26.22 -13.24 -13.55
CA GLU A 94 -26.04 -14.68 -13.37
C GLU A 94 -24.65 -15.19 -13.80
N ASP A 95 -23.88 -14.40 -14.56
CA ASP A 95 -22.53 -14.77 -14.99
C ASP A 95 -21.49 -14.62 -13.85
N ILE A 96 -21.80 -13.82 -12.82
CA ILE A 96 -20.87 -13.47 -11.74
C ILE A 96 -20.43 -14.68 -10.91
N PRO A 97 -21.33 -15.58 -10.46
CA PRO A 97 -20.93 -16.78 -9.73
C PRO A 97 -19.97 -17.69 -10.50
N ASP A 98 -20.12 -17.82 -11.82
CA ASP A 98 -19.25 -18.64 -12.65
C ASP A 98 -17.85 -18.03 -12.79
N ILE A 99 -17.78 -16.72 -13.05
CA ILE A 99 -16.51 -15.97 -13.14
C ILE A 99 -15.73 -16.10 -11.83
N LEU A 100 -16.40 -15.92 -10.68
CA LEU A 100 -15.78 -16.06 -9.37
C LEU A 100 -15.29 -17.49 -9.10
N ASN A 101 -16.05 -18.51 -9.49
CA ASN A 101 -15.64 -19.90 -9.36
C ASN A 101 -14.39 -20.23 -10.18
N ARG A 102 -14.28 -19.69 -11.40
CA ARG A 102 -13.12 -19.88 -12.28
C ARG A 102 -11.87 -19.15 -11.76
N ILE A 103 -12.05 -17.98 -11.14
CA ILE A 103 -10.97 -17.27 -10.43
C ILE A 103 -10.47 -18.10 -9.25
N ILE A 104 -11.37 -18.66 -8.43
CA ILE A 104 -11.02 -19.51 -7.28
C ILE A 104 -10.29 -20.79 -7.72
N LYS A 105 -10.66 -21.36 -8.88
CA LYS A 105 -9.99 -22.53 -9.47
C LYS A 105 -8.62 -22.22 -10.08
N GLY A 106 -8.29 -20.94 -10.26
CA GLY A 106 -7.02 -20.51 -10.86
C GLY A 106 -7.00 -20.58 -12.39
N ASP A 107 -8.16 -20.54 -13.05
CA ASP A 107 -8.28 -20.67 -14.52
C ASP A 107 -7.68 -19.47 -15.30
N PHE A 108 -7.21 -18.43 -14.60
CA PHE A 108 -6.72 -17.17 -15.13
C PHE A 108 -5.33 -16.79 -14.59
N GLN A 109 -4.50 -17.80 -14.27
CA GLN A 109 -3.07 -17.65 -13.97
C GLN A 109 -2.22 -17.83 -15.23
#